data_AF-A0A4V1ZXE3-F1
#
_entry.id   AF-A0A4V1ZXE3-F1
#
_cell.length_a   1.000
_cell.length_b   1.000
_cell.length_c   1.000
_cell.angle_alpha   90.00
_cell.angle_beta   90.00
_cell.angle_gamma   90.00
#
_symmetry.space_group_name_H-M   'P 1'
#
loop_
_entity.id
_entity.type
_entity.pdbx_description
1 polymer ?
#
loop_
_entity_poly.entity_id
_entity_poly.type
_entity_poly.pdbx_seq_one_letter_code
_entity_poly.pdbx_strand_id
1 'polypeptide(L)' 'MPLDSAVVRALRQAVEEEGQPPVIAEQLQAWLLAVGEGDASLDAQMQIYDVLRQQLALGDDDED' A
#
# COMPACT_ATOMS: atom_id res chain seq x y z
N MET A 1 12.12 -12.12 0.52
CA MET A 1 11.64 -13.00 -0.59
C MET A 1 10.88 -12.14 -1.59
N PRO A 2 10.91 -12.41 -2.91
CA PRO A 2 10.11 -11.65 -3.85
C PRO A 2 8.61 -11.85 -3.58
N LEU A 3 7.81 -10.80 -3.73
CA LEU A 3 6.35 -10.89 -3.63
C LEU A 3 5.79 -11.73 -4.77
N ASP A 4 4.78 -12.56 -4.50
CA ASP A 4 4.10 -13.33 -5.54
C ASP A 4 3.45 -12.39 -6.57
N SER A 5 3.70 -12.66 -7.86
CA SER A 5 3.16 -11.88 -8.98
C SER A 5 1.62 -11.79 -8.99
N ALA A 6 0.93 -12.80 -8.46
CA ALA A 6 -0.52 -12.78 -8.30
C ALA A 6 -0.97 -11.75 -7.25
N VAL A 7 -0.20 -11.60 -6.16
CA VAL A 7 -0.46 -10.59 -5.12
C VAL A 7 -0.23 -9.19 -5.67
N VAL A 8 0.85 -8.98 -6.42
CA VAL A 8 1.13 -7.68 -7.07
C VAL A 8 0.02 -7.29 -8.05
N ARG A 9 -0.48 -8.26 -8.84
CA ARG A 9 -1.62 -8.03 -9.74
C ARG A 9 -2.91 -7.71 -8.98
N ALA A 10 -3.21 -8.48 -7.93
CA ALA A 10 -4.41 -8.26 -7.12
C ALA A 10 -4.40 -6.87 -6.46
N LEU A 11 -3.24 -6.41 -5.97
CA LEU A 11 -3.08 -5.06 -5.41
C LEU A 11 -3.34 -3.96 -6.44
N ARG A 12 -2.74 -4.07 -7.62
CA ARG A 12 -2.94 -3.10 -8.70
C ARG A 12 -4.39 -3.04 -9.15
N GLN A 13 -5.03 -4.21 -9.27
CA GLN A 13 -6.43 -4.29 -9.66
C GLN A 13 -7.34 -3.68 -8.59
N ALA A 14 -7.14 -3.99 -7.31
CA ALA A 14 -7.93 -3.42 -6.22
C ALA A 14 -7.79 -1.89 -6.14
N VAL A 15 -6.57 -1.36 -6.32
CA VAL A 15 -6.33 0.09 -6.37
C VAL A 15 -7.04 0.74 -7.56
N GLU A 16 -7.03 0.10 -8.73
CA GLU A 16 -7.75 0.59 -9.91
C GLU A 16 -9.28 0.53 -9.72
N GLU A 17 -9.81 -0.54 -9.12
CA GLU A 17 -11.24 -0.71 -8.85
C GLU A 17 -11.78 0.31 -7.85
N GLU A 18 -10.97 0.71 -6.87
CA GLU A 18 -11.29 1.74 -5.88
C GLU A 18 -11.02 3.17 -6.38
N GLY A 19 -10.62 3.36 -7.64
CA GLY A 19 -10.30 4.68 -8.22
C GLY A 19 -9.07 5.34 -7.59
N GLN A 20 -8.23 4.57 -6.90
CA GLN A 20 -7.09 5.08 -6.16
C GLN A 20 -5.88 5.33 -7.08
N PRO A 21 -4.98 6.26 -6.73
CA PRO A 21 -3.78 6.52 -7.51
C PRO A 21 -2.89 5.27 -7.63
N PRO A 22 -2.28 4.99 -8.80
CA PRO A 22 -1.44 3.80 -9.01
C PRO A 22 -0.23 3.75 -8.08
N VAL A 23 0.23 4.90 -7.59
CA VAL A 23 1.30 5.00 -6.59
C VAL A 23 0.94 4.30 -5.28
N ILE A 24 -0.35 4.18 -4.93
CA ILE A 24 -0.82 3.44 -3.75
C ILE A 24 -0.50 1.95 -3.89
N ALA A 25 -0.69 1.37 -5.08
CA ALA A 25 -0.34 -0.04 -5.32
C ALA A 25 1.17 -0.28 -5.19
N GLU A 26 1.99 0.67 -5.64
CA GLU A 26 3.45 0.61 -5.52
C GLU A 26 3.92 0.73 -4.06
N GLN A 27 3.31 1.63 -3.29
CA GLN A 27 3.60 1.77 -1.86
C GLN A 27 3.17 0.53 -1.05
N LEU A 28 1.99 -0.03 -1.33
CA LEU A 28 1.53 -1.28 -0.72
C LEU A 28 2.45 -2.46 -1.05
N GLN A 29 2.91 -2.55 -2.31
CA GLN A 29 3.88 -3.57 -2.72
C GLN A 29 5.20 -3.43 -1.97
N ALA A 30 5.73 -2.22 -1.83
CA ALA A 30 6.97 -1.95 -1.10
C ALA A 30 6.83 -2.27 0.39
N TRP A 31 5.69 -1.95 1.00
CA TRP A 31 5.41 -2.30 2.39
C TRP A 31 5.37 -3.82 2.60
N LEU A 32 4.67 -4.57 1.75
CA LEU A 32 4.60 -6.03 1.86
C LEU A 32 5.97 -6.70 1.65
N LEU A 33 6.82 -6.15 0.78
CA LEU A 33 8.20 -6.61 0.62
C LEU A 33 8.99 -6.40 1.92
N ALA A 34 8.96 -5.20 2.50
CA ALA A 34 9.66 -4.87 3.73
C ALA A 34 9.21 -5.74 4.93
N VAL A 35 7.91 -6.02 5.03
CA VAL A 35 7.34 -6.94 6.04
C VAL A 35 7.83 -8.37 5.82
N GLY A 36 7.82 -8.86 4.57
CA GLY A 36 8.24 -10.22 4.22
C GLY A 36 9.75 -10.46 4.35
N GLU A 37 10.57 -9.41 4.36
CA GLU A 37 12.01 -9.48 4.58
C GLU A 37 12.39 -9.46 6.07
N GLY A 38 11.43 -9.18 6.97
CA GLY A 38 11.68 -9.10 8.41
C GLY A 38 12.58 -7.92 8.82
N ASP A 39 12.82 -6.98 7.90
CA ASP A 39 13.78 -5.87 8.04
C ASP A 39 13.15 -4.61 8.66
N ALA A 40 11.83 -4.66 8.91
CA ALA A 40 11.10 -3.54 9.51
C ALA A 40 10.64 -3.88 10.93
N SER A 41 11.11 -3.13 11.93
CA SER A 41 10.53 -3.09 13.27
C SER A 41 9.02 -2.80 13.21
N LEU A 42 8.23 -3.33 14.15
CA LEU A 42 6.78 -3.09 14.24
C LEU A 42 6.43 -1.59 14.14
N ASP A 43 7.25 -0.74 14.75
CA ASP A 43 7.10 0.72 14.72
C ASP A 43 7.21 1.31 13.30
N ALA A 44 8.19 0.84 12.51
CA ALA A 44 8.36 1.25 11.12
C ALA A 44 7.19 0.76 10.25
N GLN A 45 6.65 -0.43 10.53
CA GLN A 45 5.48 -0.95 9.84
C GLN A 45 4.23 -0.12 10.15
N MET A 46 4.04 0.30 11.40
CA MET A 46 2.93 1.17 11.81
C MET A 46 3.02 2.56 11.18
N GLN A 47 4.22 3.15 11.08
CA GLN A 47 4.41 4.43 10.42
C GLN A 47 4.03 4.39 8.93
N ILE A 48 4.43 3.33 8.21
CA ILE A 48 4.09 3.18 6.80
C ILE A 48 2.57 2.97 6.62
N TYR A 49 1.95 2.18 7.50
CA TYR A 49 0.50 2.00 7.51
C TYR A 49 -0.24 3.32 7.74
N ASP A 50 0.22 4.15 8.69
CA ASP A 50 -0.40 5.43 8.99
C ASP A 50 -0.28 6.41 7.81
N VAL A 51 0.89 6.44 7.14
CA VAL A 51 1.12 7.22 5.92
C VAL A 51 0.24 6.77 4.76
N LEU A 52 0.05 5.46 4.57
CA LEU A 52 -0.87 4.91 3.57
C LEU A 52 -2.32 5.28 3.89
N ARG A 53 -2.71 5.14 5.16
CA ARG A 53 -4.05 5.51 5.63
C ARG A 53 -4.35 6.99 5.40
N GLN A 54 -3.40 7.88 5.69
CA GLN A 54 -3.57 9.31 5.45
C GLN A 54 -3.72 9.63 3.96
N GLN A 55 -2.93 9.00 3.09
CA GLN A 55 -3.06 9.20 1.64
C GLN A 55 -4.39 8.69 1.07
N LEU A 56 -4.90 7.57 1.60
CA LEU A 56 -6.22 7.05 1.23
C LEU A 56 -7.34 7.98 1.72
N ALA A 57 -7.23 8.50 2.95
CA ALA A 57 -8.22 9.43 3.51
C ALA A 57 -8.26 10.77 2.77
N LEU A 58 -7.13 11.25 2.25
CA LEU A 58 -7.06 12.48 1.44
C LEU A 58 -7.70 12.32 0.04
N GLY A 59 -7.96 11.09 -0.42
CA GLY A 59 -8.68 10.84 -1.67
C GLY A 59 -10.20 10.78 -1.52
N ASP A 60 -10.71 10.71 -0.29
CA ASP A 60 -12.14 10.64 0.04
C ASP A 60 -12.73 12.02 0.38
N ASP A 61 -11.87 13.03 0.62
CA ASP A 61 -12.24 14.39 1.04
C ASP A 61 -12.43 15.38 -0.15
N ASP A 62 -12.33 14.92 -1.41
CA ASP A 62 -12.55 15.75 -2.62
C ASP A 62 -14.03 15.69 -3.13
N GLU A 63 -14.98 15.60 -2.19
CA GLU A 63 -16.41 15.87 -2.40
C GLU A 63 -16.86 17.03 -1.50
N ASP A 64 -16.51 18.28 -1.86
CA ASP A 64 -17.30 19.49 -1.50
C ASP A 64 -17.20 20.57 -2.60
#